data_AF-A0A7S1AJB2-F1
#
_entry.id   AF-A0A7S1AJB2-F1
#
_cell.length_a   1.000
_cell.length_b   1.000
_cell.length_c   1.000
_cell.angle_alpha   90.00
_cell.angle_beta   90.00
_cell.angle_gamma   90.00
#
_symmetry.space_group_name_H-M   'P 1'
#
loop_
_entity.id
_entity.type
_entity.pdbx_description
1 polymer ?
#
loop_
_entity_poly.entity_id
_entity_poly.type
_entity_poly.pdbx_seq_one_letter_code
_entity_poly.pdbx_strand_id
1 'polypeptide(L)'
;FEGEDRPPSLEVAEIPAGTKSLLLTAEDVDAPGPVPQWLKVDILPSDCGRLSTAKSGTEVVRYTGPAPQDNFIHRFVFHVYALPRTVPKAKLTSWPVLKTWLQEQLEGGRNKTGQHVRDHWSDRSWPRMPVL
;
A
#
# COMPACT_ATOMS: atom_id res chain seq x y z
N PHE A 1 -17.07 -13.62 10.03
CA PHE A 1 -15.74 -14.25 10.15
C PHE A 1 -14.73 -13.16 10.40
N GLU A 2 -13.78 -13.41 11.29
CA GLU A 2 -12.66 -12.49 11.57
C GLU A 2 -11.41 -13.11 10.92
N GLY A 3 -10.74 -12.34 10.06
CA GLY A 3 -9.50 -12.77 9.42
C GLY A 3 -8.31 -12.64 10.36
N GLU A 4 -7.16 -13.21 9.99
CA GLU A 4 -5.95 -13.18 10.84
C GLU A 4 -5.08 -11.93 10.64
N ASP A 5 -5.54 -10.94 9.89
CA ASP A 5 -4.77 -9.73 9.52
C ASP A 5 -3.35 -10.03 9.02
N ARG A 6 -3.22 -11.09 8.22
CA ARG A 6 -1.95 -11.43 7.56
C ARG A 6 -1.85 -10.67 6.24
N PRO A 7 -0.81 -9.85 6.03
CA PRO A 7 -0.64 -9.17 4.76
C PRO A 7 -0.44 -10.19 3.62
N PRO A 8 -0.99 -9.94 2.42
CA PRO A 8 -0.75 -10.79 1.26
C PRO A 8 0.74 -10.73 0.88
N SER A 9 1.26 -11.75 0.20
CA SER A 9 2.63 -11.70 -0.34
C SER A 9 2.70 -10.67 -1.47
N LEU A 10 3.61 -9.70 -1.34
CA LEU A 10 3.81 -8.62 -2.29
C LEU A 10 5.28 -8.52 -2.68
N GLU A 11 5.52 -8.37 -3.97
CA GLU A 11 6.83 -8.13 -4.54
C GLU A 11 6.76 -7.09 -5.67
N VAL A 12 7.88 -6.42 -5.91
CA VAL A 12 8.05 -5.52 -7.05
C VAL A 12 9.18 -6.08 -7.91
N ALA A 13 8.83 -6.49 -9.12
CA ALA A 13 9.74 -7.15 -10.05
C ALA A 13 10.88 -6.23 -10.52
N GLU A 14 10.56 -4.96 -10.79
CA GLU A 14 11.53 -3.98 -11.28
C GLU A 14 11.47 -2.71 -10.44
N ILE A 15 12.65 -2.23 -10.03
CA ILE A 15 12.78 -0.94 -9.35
C ILE A 15 13.56 0.01 -10.25
N PRO A 16 13.02 1.20 -10.54
CA PRO A 16 13.73 2.19 -11.32
C PRO A 16 15.08 2.60 -10.68
N ALA A 17 16.07 2.84 -11.53
CA ALA A 17 17.37 3.33 -11.09
C ALA A 17 17.24 4.64 -10.28
N GLY A 18 18.08 4.79 -9.25
CA GLY A 18 18.05 5.96 -8.36
C GLY A 18 16.97 5.93 -7.28
N THR A 19 16.17 4.86 -7.19
CA THR A 19 15.28 4.62 -6.06
C THR A 19 16.10 4.45 -4.78
N LYS A 20 15.79 5.24 -3.76
CA LYS A 20 16.41 5.16 -2.43
C LYS A 20 15.49 4.53 -1.40
N SER A 21 14.18 4.62 -1.60
CA SER A 21 13.21 3.96 -0.75
C SER A 21 11.94 3.60 -1.50
N LEU A 22 11.18 2.64 -0.96
CA LEU A 22 9.84 2.32 -1.37
C LEU A 22 8.85 2.73 -0.28
N LEU A 23 7.65 3.11 -0.72
CA LEU A 23 6.48 3.35 0.13
C LEU A 23 5.38 2.38 -0.29
N LEU A 24 4.84 1.62 0.66
CA LEU A 24 3.73 0.70 0.47
C LEU A 24 2.48 1.26 1.15
N THR A 25 1.36 1.30 0.42
CA THR A 25 0.03 1.53 0.99
C THR A 25 -0.94 0.41 0.64
N ALA A 26 -1.90 0.14 1.52
CA ALA A 26 -3.12 -0.58 1.21
C ALA A 26 -4.31 0.31 1.60
N GLU A 27 -5.21 0.56 0.66
CA GLU A 27 -6.38 1.42 0.85
C GLU A 27 -7.65 0.67 0.44
N ASP A 28 -8.70 0.81 1.26
CA ASP A 28 -10.06 0.57 0.83
C ASP A 28 -10.53 1.79 0.03
N VAL A 29 -10.65 1.66 -1.29
CA VAL A 29 -11.03 2.82 -2.13
C VAL A 29 -12.54 3.07 -2.16
N ASP A 30 -13.32 2.19 -1.55
CA ASP A 30 -14.78 2.27 -1.48
C ASP A 30 -15.28 2.68 -0.08
N ALA A 31 -14.42 2.62 0.95
CA ALA A 31 -14.75 3.03 2.31
C ALA A 31 -14.87 4.57 2.49
N PRO A 32 -15.78 5.02 3.37
CA PRO A 32 -15.83 6.41 3.79
C PRO A 32 -14.66 6.74 4.72
N GLY A 33 -13.74 7.57 4.23
CA GLY A 33 -12.62 8.11 5.01
C GLY A 33 -11.27 7.67 4.46
N PRO A 34 -10.22 8.49 4.65
CA PRO A 34 -9.01 8.32 3.85
C PRO A 34 -8.02 7.31 4.43
N VAL A 35 -8.26 6.71 5.61
CA VAL A 35 -7.18 6.04 6.35
C VAL A 35 -6.74 4.74 5.66
N PRO A 36 -5.44 4.56 5.37
CA PRO A 36 -4.95 3.33 4.80
C PRO A 36 -5.04 2.20 5.84
N GLN A 37 -5.33 1.00 5.37
CA GLN A 37 -5.26 -0.22 6.17
C GLN A 37 -3.84 -0.74 6.34
N TRP A 38 -2.91 -0.25 5.52
CA TRP A 38 -1.49 -0.53 5.66
C TRP A 38 -0.69 0.65 5.15
N LEU A 39 0.31 1.07 5.92
CA LEU A 39 1.26 2.09 5.51
C LEU A 39 2.64 1.76 6.06
N LYS A 40 3.55 1.46 5.14
CA LYS A 40 4.95 1.25 5.45
C LYS A 40 5.82 2.11 4.55
N VAL A 41 6.68 2.90 5.16
CA VAL A 41 7.55 3.87 4.46
C VAL A 41 9.01 3.46 4.56
N ASP A 42 9.84 4.05 3.74
CA ASP A 42 11.30 3.92 3.80
C ASP A 42 11.81 2.48 3.69
N ILE A 43 11.06 1.60 2.99
CA ILE A 43 11.48 0.24 2.69
C ILE A 43 12.68 0.32 1.74
N LEU A 44 13.76 -0.40 2.04
CA LEU A 44 14.94 -0.42 1.19
C LEU A 44 14.67 -1.19 -0.10
N PRO A 45 15.20 -0.75 -1.27
CA PRO A 45 15.04 -1.48 -2.53
C PRO A 45 15.48 -2.95 -2.48
N SER A 46 16.42 -3.31 -1.61
CA SER A 46 16.88 -4.69 -1.42
C SER A 46 15.80 -5.64 -0.84
N ASP A 47 14.70 -5.11 -0.33
CA ASP A 47 13.56 -5.89 0.18
C ASP A 47 12.41 -6.01 -0.84
N CYS A 48 12.62 -5.59 -2.11
CA CYS A 48 11.55 -5.53 -3.12
C CYS A 48 10.87 -6.85 -3.45
N GLY A 49 11.58 -7.98 -3.35
CA GLY A 49 11.02 -9.32 -3.55
C GLY A 49 10.22 -9.88 -2.36
N ARG A 50 10.05 -9.10 -1.29
CA ARG A 50 9.39 -9.56 -0.05
C ARG A 50 8.84 -8.42 0.77
N LEU A 51 8.06 -7.54 0.15
CA LEU A 51 7.57 -6.30 0.80
C LEU A 51 6.79 -6.59 2.08
N SER A 52 6.00 -7.66 2.09
CA SER A 52 5.16 -8.03 3.24
C SER A 52 5.93 -8.50 4.45
N THR A 53 7.18 -8.92 4.26
CA THR A 53 8.09 -9.34 5.32
C THR A 53 9.37 -8.51 5.33
N ALA A 54 9.35 -7.34 4.68
CA ALA A 54 10.49 -6.43 4.60
C ALA A 54 10.98 -6.10 6.00
N LYS A 55 12.27 -6.33 6.25
CA LYS A 55 12.91 -6.04 7.54
C LYS A 55 13.24 -4.56 7.66
N SER A 56 13.41 -3.90 6.51
CA SER A 56 13.58 -2.45 6.42
C SER A 56 12.24 -1.71 6.42
N GLY A 57 12.33 -0.39 6.52
CA GLY A 57 11.19 0.51 6.54
C GLY A 57 10.61 0.71 7.94
N THR A 58 9.71 1.69 8.02
CA THR A 58 8.98 2.05 9.24
C THR A 58 7.50 1.74 9.01
N GLU A 59 6.95 0.89 9.87
CA GLU A 59 5.51 0.62 9.95
C GLU A 59 4.83 1.84 10.57
N VAL A 60 4.03 2.57 9.78
CA VAL A 60 3.28 3.75 10.24
C VAL A 60 1.85 3.35 10.60
N VAL A 61 1.26 2.48 9.78
CA VAL A 61 -0.03 1.83 10.06
C VAL A 61 0.16 0.35 9.76
N ARG A 62 0.00 -0.50 10.77
CA ARG A 62 0.09 -1.96 10.62
C ARG A 62 -1.05 -2.45 9.73
N TYR A 63 -0.77 -3.42 8.86
CA TYR A 63 -1.79 -4.09 8.06
C TYR A 63 -2.98 -4.55 8.92
N THR A 64 -4.17 -4.12 8.55
CA THR A 64 -5.45 -4.70 8.96
C THR A 64 -6.16 -5.24 7.72
N GLY A 65 -6.71 -6.44 7.82
CA GLY A 65 -7.38 -7.10 6.70
C GLY A 65 -8.68 -6.40 6.28
N PRO A 66 -9.25 -6.79 5.13
CA PRO A 66 -10.57 -6.35 4.71
C PRO A 66 -11.63 -6.58 5.78
N ALA A 67 -12.27 -5.49 6.23
CA ALA A 67 -13.37 -5.52 7.21
C ALA A 67 -14.44 -4.45 6.88
N PRO A 68 -15.04 -4.49 5.68
CA PRO A 68 -16.08 -3.54 5.29
C PRO A 68 -17.24 -3.59 6.29
N GLN A 69 -17.79 -2.42 6.63
CA GLN A 69 -18.88 -2.26 7.60
C GLN A 69 -20.26 -2.18 6.94
N ASP A 70 -20.33 -2.51 5.66
CA ASP A 70 -21.57 -2.53 4.87
C ASP A 70 -21.69 -3.82 4.05
N ASN A 71 -22.75 -3.91 3.24
CA ASN A 71 -23.08 -5.09 2.44
C ASN A 71 -22.63 -4.98 0.97
N PHE A 72 -21.74 -4.03 0.65
CA PHE A 72 -21.21 -3.87 -0.70
C PHE A 72 -19.83 -4.52 -0.84
N ILE A 73 -19.44 -4.77 -2.10
CA ILE A 73 -18.12 -5.29 -2.42
C ILE A 73 -17.15 -4.11 -2.45
N HIS A 74 -16.12 -4.17 -1.62
CA HIS A 74 -15.06 -3.18 -1.55
C HIS A 74 -13.82 -3.62 -2.33
N ARG A 75 -13.14 -2.65 -2.92
CA ARG A 75 -11.87 -2.82 -3.62
C ARG A 75 -10.74 -2.37 -2.72
N PHE A 76 -9.85 -3.31 -2.41
CA PHE A 76 -8.62 -3.05 -1.68
C PHE A 76 -7.48 -2.91 -2.66
N VAL A 77 -6.85 -1.74 -2.66
CA VAL A 77 -5.79 -1.41 -3.62
C VAL A 77 -4.48 -1.26 -2.87
N PHE A 78 -3.50 -2.05 -3.30
CA PHE A 78 -2.13 -1.96 -2.85
C PHE A 78 -1.34 -1.08 -3.83
N HIS A 79 -0.59 -0.13 -3.29
CA HIS A 79 0.31 0.71 -4.06
C HIS A 79 1.73 0.61 -3.52
N VAL A 80 2.69 0.49 -4.43
CA VAL A 80 4.10 0.64 -4.10
C VAL A 80 4.66 1.80 -4.90
N TYR A 81 5.33 2.74 -4.23
CA TYR A 81 5.94 3.90 -4.85
C TYR A 81 7.45 3.85 -4.70
N ALA A 82 8.17 3.99 -5.80
CA ALA A 82 9.62 4.10 -5.81
C ALA A 82 10.05 5.57 -5.69
N LEU A 83 10.74 5.91 -4.59
CA LEU A 83 11.09 7.29 -4.24
C LEU A 83 12.61 7.51 -4.31
N PRO A 84 13.08 8.66 -4.84
CA PRO A 84 14.51 8.99 -4.89
C PRO A 84 15.07 9.50 -3.54
N ARG A 85 14.27 9.41 -2.47
CA ARG A 85 14.55 9.90 -1.11
C ARG A 85 13.71 9.13 -0.10
N THR A 86 14.03 9.27 1.18
CA THR A 86 13.16 8.83 2.27
C THR A 86 12.05 9.84 2.54
N VAL A 87 10.99 9.40 3.20
CA VAL A 87 9.86 10.23 3.58
C VAL A 87 10.26 11.14 4.74
N PRO A 88 10.06 12.46 4.66
CA PRO A 88 10.35 13.34 5.78
C PRO A 88 9.43 13.03 6.96
N LYS A 89 9.97 12.93 8.19
CA LYS A 89 9.19 12.63 9.40
C LYS A 89 7.99 13.55 9.60
N ALA A 90 8.12 14.83 9.26
CA ALA A 90 7.04 15.82 9.34
C ALA A 90 5.85 15.52 8.43
N LYS A 91 6.02 14.64 7.44
CA LYS A 91 4.94 14.19 6.54
C LYS A 91 4.23 12.93 7.03
N LEU A 92 4.74 12.27 8.08
CA LEU A 92 4.14 11.07 8.68
C LEU A 92 3.12 11.38 9.79
N THR A 93 2.72 12.64 9.94
CA THR A 93 1.83 13.09 11.01
C THR A 93 0.37 12.67 10.79
N SER A 94 -0.05 12.55 9.53
CA SER A 94 -1.35 12.01 9.15
C SER A 94 -1.32 11.55 7.71
N TRP A 95 -2.23 10.64 7.36
CA TRP A 95 -2.34 10.17 5.99
C TRP A 95 -2.65 11.27 4.96
N PRO A 96 -3.58 12.22 5.21
CA PRO A 96 -3.79 13.33 4.28
C PRO A 96 -2.52 14.14 3.99
N VAL A 97 -1.70 14.43 5.02
CA VAL A 97 -0.44 15.16 4.86
C VAL A 97 0.56 14.37 4.00
N LEU A 98 0.66 13.06 4.23
CA LEU A 98 1.52 12.19 3.45
C LEU A 98 1.05 12.08 2.00
N LYS A 99 -0.26 11.90 1.79
CA LYS A 99 -0.88 11.74 0.47
C LYS A 99 -0.69 12.99 -0.39
N THR A 100 -0.90 14.19 0.18
CA THR A 100 -0.61 15.45 -0.51
C THR A 100 0.87 15.56 -0.88
N TRP A 101 1.79 15.29 0.05
CA TRP A 101 3.22 15.33 -0.26
C TRP A 101 3.60 14.32 -1.36
N LEU A 102 3.04 13.11 -1.31
CA LEU A 102 3.28 12.07 -2.31
C LEU A 102 2.75 12.52 -3.70
N GLN A 103 1.56 13.10 -3.76
CA GLN A 103 1.00 13.66 -4.99
C GLN A 103 1.91 14.75 -5.57
N GLU A 104 2.40 15.68 -4.75
CA GLU A 104 3.38 16.69 -5.19
C GLU A 104 4.66 16.06 -5.76
N GLN A 105 5.15 14.96 -5.18
CA GLN A 105 6.33 14.25 -5.72
C GLN A 105 6.05 13.61 -7.09
N LEU A 106 4.82 13.16 -7.32
CA LEU A 106 4.41 12.53 -8.58
C LEU A 106 4.11 13.57 -9.67
N GLU A 107 3.51 14.71 -9.32
CA GLU A 107 3.11 15.78 -10.24
C GLU A 107 4.26 16.73 -10.60
N GLY A 108 5.18 17.00 -9.67
CA GLY A 108 6.36 17.87 -9.86
C GLY A 108 7.47 17.28 -10.76
N GLY A 109 7.10 16.37 -11.67
CA GLY A 109 7.96 15.41 -12.37
C GLY A 109 9.27 15.96 -12.93
N ARG A 110 10.35 15.74 -12.17
CA ARG A 110 11.66 15.40 -12.74
C ARG A 110 11.93 13.90 -12.81
N ASN A 111 11.08 13.04 -12.23
CA ASN A 111 11.26 11.59 -12.28
C ASN A 111 9.93 10.86 -12.49
N LYS A 112 9.66 10.47 -13.73
CA LYS A 112 8.61 9.52 -14.11
C LYS A 112 9.01 8.09 -13.73
N THR A 113 9.27 7.83 -12.45
CA THR A 113 9.66 6.49 -11.94
C THR A 113 8.72 5.96 -10.87
N GLY A 114 7.54 6.56 -10.69
CA GLY A 114 6.46 5.93 -9.93
C GLY A 114 5.84 4.81 -10.75
N GLN A 115 6.48 3.63 -10.78
CA GLN A 115 5.81 2.42 -11.26
C GLN A 115 4.68 2.10 -10.27
N HIS A 116 3.45 2.29 -10.74
CA HIS A 116 2.23 1.87 -10.05
C HIS A 116 2.07 0.37 -10.29
N VAL A 117 2.52 -0.47 -9.36
CA VAL A 117 2.19 -1.90 -9.39
C VAL A 117 0.79 -2.05 -8.82
N ARG A 118 -0.21 -2.27 -9.70
CA ARG A 118 -1.54 -2.73 -9.30
C ARG A 118 -1.53 -4.25 -9.27
N ASP A 119 -1.54 -4.83 -8.09
CA ASP A 119 -2.08 -6.18 -7.95
C ASP A 119 -3.57 -6.05 -7.64
N HIS A 120 -4.41 -6.43 -8.61
CA HIS A 120 -5.83 -6.66 -8.37
C HIS A 120 -5.96 -7.94 -7.53
N TRP A 121 -6.06 -7.79 -6.22
CA TRP A 121 -6.44 -8.90 -5.36
C TRP A 121 -7.98 -9.02 -5.37
N SER A 122 -8.50 -9.80 -6.33
CA SER A 122 -9.88 -10.28 -6.27
C SER A 122 -9.83 -11.73 -5.82
N ASP A 123 -9.93 -11.98 -4.52
CA ASP A 123 -10.11 -13.35 -4.05
C ASP A 123 -11.50 -13.84 -4.47
N ARG A 124 -11.51 -14.65 -5.53
CA ARG A 124 -12.69 -15.39 -6.00
C ARG A 124 -12.87 -16.71 -5.25
N SER A 125 -12.35 -16.85 -4.03
CA SER A 125 -12.53 -18.05 -3.19
C SER A 125 -13.33 -17.78 -1.91
N TRP A 126 -14.42 -17.03 -2.01
CA TRP A 126 -15.54 -17.25 -1.08
C TRP A 126 -16.29 -18.52 -1.50
N PRO A 127 -16.49 -19.53 -0.63
CA PRO A 127 -17.38 -20.63 -0.94
C PRO A 127 -18.77 -20.05 -1.21
N ARG A 128 -19.26 -20.20 -2.45
CA ARG A 128 -20.67 -19.95 -2.77
C ARG A 128 -21.48 -20.93 -1.94
N MET A 129 -22.07 -20.47 -0.85
CA MET A 129 -23.11 -21.23 -0.17
C MET A 129 -24.41 -21.11 -0.96
N PRO A 130 -25.19 -22.20 -1.07
CA PRO A 130 -26.45 -22.20 -1.80
C PRO A 130 -27.43 -21.25 -1.12
N VAL A 131 -28.11 -20.46 -1.95
CA VAL A 131 -29.30 -19.72 -1.54
C VAL A 131 -30.35 -20.75 -1.15
N LEU A 132 -30.74 -20.76 0.13
CA LEU A 132 -31.99 -21.38 0.60
C LEU A 132 -33.13 -20.37 0.45
#